data_AF-A0A0N5BSE3-F1
#
_entry.id   AF-A0A0N5BSE3-F1
#
_cell.length_a   1.000
_cell.length_b   1.000
_cell.length_c   1.000
_cell.angle_alpha   90.00
_cell.angle_beta   90.00
_cell.angle_gamma   90.00
#
_symmetry.space_group_name_H-M   'P 1'
#
loop_
_entity.id
_entity.type
_entity.pdbx_description
1 polymer ?
#
loop_
_entity_poly.entity_id
_entity_poly.type
_entity_poly.pdbx_seq_one_letter_code
_entity_poly.pdbx_strand_id
1 'polypeptide(L)'
;MNESYARVKTILTENAVEHRRLAEALLEYGTLTAKEVQSVIEGRPLEKKLMERASRAETIRKTQSSKKLHPGSTAAEGTENFV
;
A
#
# COMPACT_ATOMS: atom_id res chain seq x y z
N MET A 1 -21.49 27.59 4.43
CA MET A 1 -20.37 26.70 4.02
C MET A 1 -19.02 27.11 4.62
N ASN A 2 -18.70 28.41 4.68
CA ASN A 2 -17.35 28.86 5.07
C ASN A 2 -16.96 28.54 6.52
N GLU A 3 -17.90 28.56 7.46
CA GLU A 3 -17.59 28.29 8.88
C GLU A 3 -17.13 26.84 9.13
N SER A 4 -17.80 25.85 8.52
CA SER A 4 -17.40 24.45 8.67
C SER A 4 -15.99 24.21 8.13
N TYR A 5 -15.66 24.80 6.98
CA TYR A 5 -14.31 24.72 6.41
C TYR A 5 -13.28 25.41 7.31
N ALA A 6 -13.58 26.61 7.80
CA ALA A 6 -12.69 27.34 8.71
C ALA A 6 -12.43 26.54 9.99
N ARG A 7 -13.47 25.97 10.61
CA ARG A 7 -13.33 25.09 11.79
C ARG A 7 -12.47 23.86 11.50
N VAL A 8 -12.71 23.17 10.37
CA VAL A 8 -11.90 22.02 9.97
C VAL A 8 -10.45 22.42 9.75
N LYS A 9 -10.20 23.55 9.08
CA LYS A 9 -8.84 24.07 8.87
C LYS A 9 -8.13 24.33 10.20
N THR A 10 -8.81 24.92 11.18
CA THR A 10 -8.26 25.12 12.53
C THR A 10 -7.89 23.78 13.17
N ILE A 11 -8.82 22.82 13.21
CA ILE A 11 -8.58 21.49 13.80
C ILE A 11 -7.38 20.79 13.13
N LEU A 12 -7.31 20.80 11.79
CA LEU A 12 -6.21 20.19 11.05
C LEU A 12 -4.87 20.88 11.31
N THR A 13 -4.88 22.20 11.51
CA THR A 13 -3.65 22.97 11.76
C THR A 13 -3.15 22.76 13.19
N GLU A 14 -4.05 22.70 14.17
CA GLU A 14 -3.73 22.45 15.58
C GLU A 14 -3.16 21.03 15.80
N ASN A 15 -3.65 20.03 15.05
CA ASN A 15 -3.21 18.63 15.16
C ASN A 15 -2.22 18.22 14.04
N ALA A 16 -1.43 19.18 13.55
CA ALA A 16 -0.53 18.95 12.41
C ALA A 16 0.54 17.89 12.68
N VAL A 17 0.95 17.70 13.93
CA VAL A 17 1.97 16.70 14.31
C VAL A 17 1.40 15.28 14.17
N GLU A 18 0.20 15.06 14.67
CA GLU A 18 -0.53 13.79 14.62
C GLU A 18 -0.86 13.43 13.16
N HIS A 19 -1.29 14.41 12.36
CA HIS A 19 -1.54 14.20 10.93
C HIS A 19 -0.26 13.86 10.15
N ARG A 20 0.86 14.52 10.47
CA ARG A 20 2.15 14.19 9.85
C ARG A 20 2.55 12.75 10.18
N ARG A 21 2.46 12.34 11.45
CA ARG A 21 2.76 10.96 11.87
C ARG A 21 1.85 9.95 11.18
N LEU A 22 0.56 10.27 11.03
CA LEU A 22 -0.39 9.43 10.32
C LEU A 22 -0.05 9.27 8.84
N ALA A 23 0.35 10.36 8.17
CA ALA A 23 0.79 10.33 6.79
C ALA A 23 2.08 9.50 6.61
N GLU A 24 3.07 9.68 7.49
CA GLU A 24 4.31 8.89 7.49
C GLU A 24 4.02 7.39 7.67
N ALA A 25 3.16 7.02 8.63
CA ALA A 25 2.77 5.63 8.84
C ALA A 25 2.04 5.03 7.62
N LEU A 26 1.20 5.81 6.94
CA LEU A 26 0.55 5.36 5.71
C LEU A 26 1.52 5.20 4.54
N LEU A 27 2.54 6.05 4.43
CA LEU A 27 3.60 5.88 3.43
C LEU A 27 4.41 4.61 3.66
N GLU A 28 4.69 4.27 4.92
CA GLU A 28 5.46 3.08 5.28
C GLU A 28 4.64 1.78 5.15
N TYR A 29 3.42 1.76 5.69
CA TYR A 29 2.62 0.54 5.83
C TYR A 29 1.50 0.40 4.77
N GLY A 30 1.23 1.45 3.99
CA GLY A 30 0.24 1.51 2.92
C GLY A 30 -1.22 1.59 3.40
N THR A 31 -1.58 0.82 4.42
CA THR A 31 -2.93 0.80 5.00
C THR A 31 -2.87 0.63 6.51
N LEU A 32 -3.83 1.23 7.21
CA LEU A 32 -3.97 1.13 8.66
C LEU A 32 -5.41 0.74 9.01
N THR A 33 -5.57 -0.08 10.05
CA THR A 33 -6.87 -0.36 10.66
C THR A 33 -7.24 0.73 11.67
N ALA A 34 -8.51 0.78 12.08
CA ALA A 34 -8.98 1.81 13.04
C ALA A 34 -8.17 1.84 14.35
N LYS A 35 -7.83 0.68 14.93
CA LYS A 35 -7.02 0.59 16.16
C LYS A 35 -5.60 1.14 15.98
N GLU A 36 -5.07 1.01 14.76
CA GLU A 36 -3.72 1.43 14.42
C GLU A 36 -3.68 2.94 14.16
N VAL A 37 -4.68 3.48 13.46
CA VAL A 37 -4.87 4.93 13.33
C VAL A 37 -4.91 5.58 14.71
N GLN A 38 -5.69 5.02 15.64
CA GLN A 38 -5.76 5.53 17.01
C GLN A 38 -4.39 5.50 17.71
N SER A 39 -3.66 4.38 17.60
CA SER A 39 -2.32 4.27 18.20
C SER A 39 -1.32 5.27 17.62
N VAL A 40 -1.38 5.55 16.31
CA VAL A 40 -0.53 6.54 15.64
C VAL A 40 -0.84 7.96 16.10
N ILE A 41 -2.13 8.31 16.17
CA ILE A 41 -2.57 9.63 16.68
C ILE A 41 -2.11 9.82 18.13
N GLU A 42 -2.25 8.80 18.97
CA GLU A 42 -1.81 8.83 20.38
C GLU A 42 -0.29 8.70 20.54
N GLY A 43 0.44 8.57 19.43
CA GLY A 43 1.91 8.48 19.40
C GLY A 43 2.50 7.21 19.98
N ARG A 44 1.68 6.16 20.11
CA ARG A 44 2.14 4.85 20.55
C ARG A 44 2.80 4.10 19.39
N PRO A 45 3.80 3.25 19.68
CA PRO A 45 4.41 2.41 18.68
C PRO A 45 3.39 1.44 18.10
N LEU A 46 3.50 1.21 16.80
CA LEU A 46 2.69 0.24 16.07
C LEU A 46 3.18 -1.19 16.35
N GLU A 47 2.25 -2.13 16.57
CA GLU A 47 2.60 -3.52 16.88
C GLU A 47 3.32 -4.22 15.72
N LYS A 48 4.24 -5.14 16.05
CA LYS A 48 5.04 -5.93 15.09
C LYS A 48 4.21 -6.64 14.00
N LYS A 49 2.93 -6.92 14.28
CA LYS A 49 2.00 -7.55 13.33
C LYS A 49 1.78 -6.73 12.06
N LEU A 50 2.00 -5.40 12.10
CA LEU A 50 2.00 -4.53 10.92
C LEU A 50 3.19 -4.75 10.00
N MET A 51 4.38 -4.92 10.57
CA MET A 51 5.61 -5.17 9.82
C MET A 51 5.48 -6.46 8.99
N GLU A 52 4.81 -7.48 9.52
CA GLU A 52 4.53 -8.73 8.82
C GLU A 52 3.55 -8.55 7.64
N ARG A 53 2.55 -7.66 7.75
CA ARG A 53 1.61 -7.38 6.64
C ARG A 53 2.30 -6.66 5.49
N ALA A 54 3.11 -5.64 5.79
CA ALA A 54 3.92 -4.94 4.80
C ALA A 54 4.90 -5.91 4.10
N SER A 55 5.57 -6.76 4.89
CA SER A 55 6.51 -7.78 4.37
C SER A 55 5.83 -8.81 3.48
N ARG A 56 4.62 -9.27 3.85
CA ARG A 56 3.81 -10.17 3.02
C ARG A 56 3.39 -9.52 1.71
N ALA A 57 2.95 -8.26 1.75
CA ALA A 57 2.59 -7.53 0.54
C ALA A 57 3.79 -7.40 -0.42
N GLU A 58 4.99 -7.14 0.11
CA GLU A 58 6.20 -7.06 -0.71
C GLU A 58 6.63 -8.40 -1.31
N THR A 59 6.51 -9.48 -0.53
CA THR A 59 6.80 -10.85 -1.02
C THR A 59 5.86 -11.24 -2.17
N ILE A 60 4.58 -10.86 -2.08
CA ILE A 60 3.60 -11.10 -3.14
C ILE A 60 3.97 -10.31 -4.41
N ARG A 61 4.37 -9.04 -4.29
CA ARG A 61 4.79 -8.23 -5.45
C ARG A 61 6.01 -8.84 -6.16
N LYS A 62 7.02 -9.28 -5.40
CA LYS A 62 8.26 -9.84 -5.97
C LYS A 62 8.02 -11.16 -6.71
N THR A 63 7.19 -12.04 -6.15
CA THR A 63 6.83 -13.32 -6.78
C THR A 63 5.96 -13.16 -8.03
N GLN A 64 5.12 -12.12 -8.08
CA GLN A 64 4.34 -11.78 -9.27
C GLN A 64 5.19 -11.14 -10.37
N SER A 65 6.22 -10.37 -10.03
CA SER A 65 7.17 -9.79 -10.99
C SER A 65 8.04 -10.86 -11.67
N SER A 66 8.48 -11.89 -10.93
CA SER A 66 9.28 -13.00 -11.49
C SER A 66 8.54 -13.92 -12.46
N LYS A 67 7.20 -13.91 -12.50
CA LYS A 67 6.40 -14.71 -13.45
C LYS A 67 6.19 -14.03 -14.82
N LYS A 68 6.65 -12.79 -15.01
CA LYS A 68 6.67 -12.11 -16.32
C LYS A 68 8.07 -12.17 -16.95
N LEU A 69 8.53 -13.36 -17.29
CA LEU A 69 9.57 -13.57 -18.30
C LEU A 69 8.95 -14.45 -19.38
N HIS A 70 8.73 -13.86 -20.56
CA HIS A 70 8.12 -14.51 -21.72
C HIS A 70 8.93 -15.73 -22.17
N PRO A 71 8.31 -16.85 -22.57
CA PRO A 71 8.84 -17.68 -23.64
C PRO A 71 8.29 -17.12 -24.96
N GLY A 72 9.13 -16.35 -25.65
CA GLY A 72 8.91 -16.09 -27.07
C GLY A 72 9.22 -17.33 -27.90
N SER A 73 8.36 -17.56 -28.90
CA SER A 73 8.67 -18.18 -30.19
C SER A 73 9.02 -19.68 -30.23
N THR A 74 8.04 -20.50 -30.62
CA THR A 74 8.28 -21.54 -31.63
C THR A 74 7.16 -21.46 -32.67
N ALA A 75 7.52 -20.97 -33.86
CA ALA A 75 6.67 -20.90 -35.03
C ALA A 75 6.19 -22.29 -35.46
N ALA A 76 4.97 -22.35 -35.98
CA ALA A 76 4.31 -23.53 -36.48
C ALA A 76 5.12 -24.20 -37.60
N GLU A 77 5.54 -25.44 -37.37
CA GLU A 77 6.07 -26.32 -38.40
C GLU A 77 4.86 -26.92 -39.14
N GLY A 78 4.62 -26.44 -40.36
CA GLY A 78 3.63 -27.00 -41.27
C GLY A 78 4.14 -28.33 -41.82
N THR A 79 3.44 -29.42 -41.54
CA THR A 79 3.56 -30.66 -42.30
C THR A 79 2.37 -30.78 -43.23
N GLU A 80 2.62 -30.43 -44.50
CA GLU A 80 1.80 -30.84 -45.62
C GLU A 80 1.81 -32.37 -45.71
N ASN A 81 0.63 -32.99 -45.75
CA ASN A 81 0.45 -34.30 -46.39
C ASN A 81 -1.04 -34.50 -46.68
N PHE A 82 -1.42 -34.22 -47.92
CA PHE A 82 -2.71 -34.61 -48.48
C PHE A 82 -2.47 -35.85 -49.36
N VAL A 83 -3.29 -36.88 -49.16
CA VAL A 83 -3.29 -38.17 -49.86
C VAL A 83 -4.01 -38.06 -51.20
#